data_AF-A0A3B8JHL7-F1
#
_entry.id   AF-A0A3B8JHL7-F1
#
_cell.length_a   1.000
_cell.length_b   1.000
_cell.length_c   1.000
_cell.angle_alpha   90.00
_cell.angle_beta   90.00
_cell.angle_gamma   90.00
#
_symmetry.space_group_name_H-M   'P 1'
#
loop_
_entity.id
_entity.type
_entity.pdbx_description
1 polymer ?
#
loop_
_entity_poly.entity_id
_entity_poly.type
_entity_poly.pdbx_seq_one_letter_code
_entity_poly.pdbx_strand_id
1 'polypeptide(L)'
;MLTTILTSIITAFGTAIITTLASFLLQERRMKFEFAQMRTEFMAEQVARQLLEHEQWKRRSFKAIKHRLGGFDDDELRKILVRAGAIRFEDRNTQEEFWGLIHRNRDVLNS
;
A
#
# COMPACT_ATOMS: atom_id res chain seq x y z
N MET A 1 23.55 12.66 50.02
CA MET A 1 24.30 12.25 48.81
C MET A 1 24.10 10.77 48.50
N LEU A 2 24.53 9.82 49.34
CA LEU A 2 24.39 8.37 49.08
C LEU A 2 22.93 7.90 48.94
N THR A 3 22.03 8.38 49.80
CA THR A 3 20.59 8.04 49.77
C THR A 3 19.91 8.52 48.50
N THR A 4 20.22 9.74 48.06
CA THR A 4 19.71 10.34 46.82
C THR A 4 20.14 9.54 45.59
N ILE A 5 21.40 9.08 45.56
CA ILE A 5 21.94 8.23 44.48
C ILE A 5 21.24 6.86 44.48
N LEU A 6 21.01 6.25 45.64
CA LEU A 6 20.28 4.98 45.71
C LEU A 6 18.84 5.11 45.21
N THR A 7 18.13 6.18 45.61
CA THR A 7 16.75 6.40 45.19
C THR A 7 16.61 6.66 43.70
N SER A 8 17.56 7.38 43.08
CA SER A 8 17.50 7.65 41.64
C SER A 8 17.79 6.41 40.80
N ILE A 9 18.67 5.52 41.28
CA ILE A 9 18.92 4.22 40.64
C ILE A 9 17.64 3.38 40.70
N ILE A 10 17.02 3.23 41.88
CA ILE A 10 15.82 2.41 42.04
C ILE A 10 14.66 2.93 41.18
N THR A 11 14.43 4.24 41.13
CA THR A 11 13.37 4.82 40.31
C THR A 11 13.65 4.66 38.82
N ALA A 12 14.88 4.84 38.36
CA ALA A 12 15.26 4.64 36.96
C ALA A 12 15.09 3.18 36.51
N PHE A 13 15.46 2.22 37.36
CA PHE A 13 15.23 0.80 37.08
C PHE A 13 13.73 0.47 37.07
N GLY A 14 12.96 0.99 38.02
CA GLY A 14 11.51 0.79 38.08
C GLY A 14 10.79 1.33 36.84
N THR A 15 11.11 2.55 36.41
CA THR A 15 10.52 3.13 35.21
C THR A 15 10.93 2.37 33.95
N ALA A 16 12.21 2.02 33.80
CA ALA A 16 12.69 1.26 32.65
C ALA A 16 11.99 -0.10 32.51
N ILE A 17 11.79 -0.82 33.61
CA ILE A 17 11.09 -2.12 33.62
C ILE A 17 9.64 -1.94 33.18
N ILE A 18 8.92 -0.99 33.75
CA ILE A 18 7.51 -0.72 33.43
C ILE A 18 7.36 -0.30 31.96
N THR A 19 8.21 0.62 31.49
CA THR A 19 8.20 1.08 30.11
C THR A 19 8.52 -0.05 29.13
N THR A 20 9.47 -0.92 29.46
CA THR A 20 9.83 -2.07 28.61
C THR A 20 8.68 -3.07 28.50
N LEU A 21 8.06 -3.43 29.63
CA LEU A 21 6.88 -4.31 29.66
C LEU A 21 5.70 -3.72 28.90
N ALA A 22 5.37 -2.45 29.13
CA ALA A 22 4.29 -1.77 28.42
C ALA A 22 4.56 -1.69 26.91
N SER A 23 5.79 -1.37 26.51
CA SER A 23 6.19 -1.29 25.10
C SER A 23 6.07 -2.65 24.41
N PHE A 24 6.53 -3.71 25.05
CA PHE A 24 6.47 -5.06 24.50
C PHE A 24 5.03 -5.51 24.24
N LEU A 25 4.12 -5.22 25.17
CA LEU A 25 2.69 -5.55 25.04
C LEU A 25 1.98 -4.74 23.94
N LEU A 26 2.37 -3.48 23.73
CA LEU A 26 1.77 -2.60 22.72
C LEU A 26 2.33 -2.86 21.32
N GLN A 27 3.60 -3.23 21.21
CA GLN A 27 4.30 -3.42 19.94
C GLN A 27 3.67 -4.56 19.11
N GLU A 28 3.26 -5.65 19.76
CA GLU A 28 2.69 -6.80 19.06
C GLU A 28 1.36 -6.48 18.36
N ARG A 29 0.54 -5.60 18.95
CA ARG A 29 -0.74 -5.17 18.36
C ARG A 29 -0.55 -4.24 17.17
N ARG A 30 0.39 -3.30 17.26
CA ARG A 30 0.71 -2.37 16.16
C ARG A 30 1.27 -3.13 14.96
N MET A 31 2.21 -4.04 15.19
CA MET A 31 2.78 -4.87 14.12
C MET A 31 1.69 -5.67 13.39
N LYS A 32 0.80 -6.36 14.11
CA LYS A 32 -0.27 -7.16 13.48
C LYS A 32 -1.21 -6.31 12.62
N PHE A 33 -1.54 -5.10 13.06
CA PHE A 33 -2.41 -4.19 12.31
C PHE A 33 -1.72 -3.63 11.06
N GLU A 34 -0.48 -3.18 11.19
CA GLU A 34 0.33 -2.70 10.06
C GLU A 34 0.54 -3.81 9.02
N PHE A 35 0.87 -5.03 9.45
CA PHE A 35 0.98 -6.19 8.55
C PHE A 35 -0.33 -6.54 7.85
N ALA A 36 -1.47 -6.41 8.53
CA ALA A 36 -2.77 -6.67 7.93
C ALA A 36 -3.12 -5.62 6.84
N GLN A 37 -2.86 -4.34 7.10
CA GLN A 37 -3.08 -3.28 6.10
C GLN A 37 -2.14 -3.42 4.90
N MET A 38 -0.85 -3.67 5.15
CA MET A 38 0.13 -3.89 4.07
C MET A 38 -0.25 -5.08 3.20
N ARG A 39 -0.78 -6.16 3.79
CA ARG A 39 -1.29 -7.32 3.02
C ARG A 39 -2.46 -6.94 2.13
N THR A 40 -3.42 -6.18 2.63
CA THR A 40 -4.60 -5.77 1.85
C THR A 40 -4.20 -4.90 0.65
N GLU A 41 -3.33 -3.92 0.85
CA GLU A 41 -2.86 -3.05 -0.23
C GLU A 41 -2.04 -3.82 -1.28
N PHE A 42 -1.16 -4.71 -0.83
CA PHE A 42 -0.37 -5.56 -1.73
C PHE A 42 -1.26 -6.52 -2.52
N MET A 43 -2.31 -7.07 -1.89
CA MET A 43 -3.27 -7.94 -2.60
C MET A 43 -4.04 -7.17 -3.68
N ALA A 44 -4.47 -5.93 -3.40
CA ALA A 44 -5.14 -5.10 -4.40
C ALA A 44 -4.22 -4.82 -5.61
N GLU A 45 -2.94 -4.52 -5.36
CA GLU A 45 -1.94 -4.35 -6.40
C GLU A 45 -1.74 -5.60 -7.25
N GLN A 46 -1.59 -6.78 -6.62
CA GLN A 46 -1.43 -8.05 -7.33
C GLN A 46 -2.66 -8.37 -8.20
N VAL A 47 -3.86 -8.16 -7.68
CA VAL A 47 -5.11 -8.38 -8.43
C VAL A 47 -5.21 -7.40 -9.61
N ALA A 48 -4.90 -6.11 -9.40
CA ALA A 48 -4.87 -5.12 -10.47
C ALA A 48 -3.87 -5.50 -11.57
N ARG A 49 -2.67 -5.94 -11.18
CA ARG A 49 -1.64 -6.41 -12.11
C ARG A 49 -2.13 -7.61 -12.91
N GLN A 50 -2.66 -8.64 -12.26
CA GLN A 50 -3.15 -9.86 -12.92
C GLN A 50 -4.30 -9.56 -13.89
N LEU A 51 -5.22 -8.64 -13.52
CA LEU A 51 -6.30 -8.19 -14.40
C LEU A 51 -5.77 -7.54 -15.69
N LEU A 52 -4.69 -6.75 -15.57
CA LEU A 52 -4.05 -6.04 -16.66
C LEU A 52 -3.01 -6.88 -17.42
N GLU A 53 -2.57 -8.03 -16.90
CA GLU A 53 -1.72 -9.00 -17.59
C GLU A 53 -2.51 -9.87 -18.57
N HIS A 54 -3.85 -9.90 -18.46
CA HIS A 54 -4.70 -10.72 -19.32
C HIS A 54 -4.47 -10.47 -20.83
N GLU A 55 -4.25 -11.54 -21.60
CA GLU A 55 -3.76 -11.50 -22.98
C GLU A 55 -4.68 -10.71 -23.93
N GLN A 56 -5.99 -10.89 -23.77
CA GLN A 56 -7.02 -10.27 -24.61
C GLN A 56 -6.98 -8.72 -24.65
N TRP A 57 -6.41 -8.04 -23.65
CA TRP A 57 -6.41 -6.57 -23.59
C TRP A 57 -5.02 -6.01 -23.28
N LYS A 58 -4.44 -5.20 -24.19
CA LYS A 58 -3.22 -4.41 -23.90
C LYS A 58 -3.48 -3.25 -22.92
N ARG A 59 -4.70 -2.70 -22.97
CA ARG A 59 -5.21 -1.60 -22.12
C ARG A 59 -6.68 -1.86 -21.81
N ARG A 60 -7.15 -1.42 -20.66
CA ARG A 60 -8.57 -1.49 -20.27
C ARG A 60 -9.06 -0.12 -19.82
N SER A 61 -10.33 0.17 -20.07
CA SER A 61 -10.93 1.43 -19.59
C SER A 61 -10.98 1.43 -18.06
N PHE A 62 -10.78 2.60 -17.48
CA PHE A 62 -10.82 2.79 -16.03
C PHE A 62 -12.16 2.32 -15.45
N LYS A 63 -13.27 2.59 -16.16
CA LYS A 63 -14.61 2.13 -15.80
C LYS A 63 -14.70 0.61 -15.69
N ALA A 64 -14.11 -0.13 -16.62
CA ALA A 64 -14.11 -1.59 -16.59
C ALA A 64 -13.25 -2.13 -15.43
N ILE A 65 -12.11 -1.51 -15.15
CA ILE A 65 -11.24 -1.86 -14.03
C ILE A 65 -11.97 -1.62 -12.71
N LYS A 66 -12.56 -0.43 -12.52
CA LYS A 66 -13.33 -0.07 -11.32
C LYS A 66 -14.48 -1.03 -11.06
N HIS A 67 -15.21 -1.41 -12.10
CA HIS A 67 -16.31 -2.38 -11.97
C HIS A 67 -15.83 -3.78 -11.51
N ARG A 68 -14.61 -4.19 -11.90
CA ARG A 68 -14.06 -5.51 -11.55
C ARG A 68 -13.38 -5.56 -10.19
N LEU A 69 -12.60 -4.54 -9.83
CA LEU A 69 -11.97 -4.50 -8.50
C LEU A 69 -12.96 -4.08 -7.41
N GLY A 70 -13.77 -3.04 -7.66
CA GLY A 70 -14.73 -2.51 -6.69
C GLY A 70 -14.09 -2.00 -5.39
N GLY A 71 -14.87 -1.38 -4.51
CA GLY A 71 -14.43 -1.08 -3.14
C GLY A 71 -13.39 0.04 -2.95
N PHE A 72 -12.94 0.68 -4.03
CA PHE A 72 -11.98 1.78 -4.00
C PHE A 72 -12.58 3.04 -4.64
N ASP A 73 -12.24 4.19 -4.06
CA ASP A 73 -12.47 5.48 -4.70
C ASP A 73 -11.58 5.63 -5.94
N ASP A 74 -11.92 6.57 -6.82
CA ASP A 74 -11.24 6.69 -8.11
C ASP A 74 -9.75 6.96 -7.95
N ASP A 75 -9.37 7.89 -7.06
CA ASP A 75 -7.97 8.24 -6.83
C ASP A 75 -7.20 7.15 -6.11
N GLU A 76 -7.86 6.38 -5.25
CA GLU A 76 -7.25 5.24 -4.58
C GLU A 76 -6.97 4.12 -5.58
N LEU A 77 -7.93 3.82 -6.46
CA LEU A 77 -7.76 2.85 -7.52
C LEU A 77 -6.64 3.27 -8.48
N ARG A 78 -6.56 4.54 -8.86
CA ARG A 78 -5.45 5.06 -9.68
C ARG A 78 -4.09 4.85 -8.99
N LYS A 79 -3.98 5.11 -7.68
CA LYS A 79 -2.75 4.84 -6.92
C LYS A 79 -2.38 3.36 -6.92
N ILE A 80 -3.36 2.46 -6.76
CA ILE A 80 -3.14 1.01 -6.85
C ILE A 80 -2.63 0.61 -8.24
N LEU A 81 -3.21 1.17 -9.31
CA LEU A 81 -2.79 0.90 -10.68
C LEU A 81 -1.35 1.38 -10.95
N VAL A 82 -0.98 2.55 -10.45
CA VAL A 82 0.41 3.05 -10.54
C VAL A 82 1.38 2.11 -9.80
N ARG A 83 1.03 1.68 -8.58
CA ARG A 83 1.83 0.70 -7.83
C ARG A 83 1.98 -0.63 -8.58
N ALA A 84 0.93 -1.09 -9.26
CA ALA A 84 0.95 -2.28 -10.10
C ALA A 84 1.80 -2.13 -11.38
N GLY A 85 2.41 -0.96 -11.62
CA GLY A 85 3.22 -0.68 -12.81
C GLY A 85 2.39 -0.35 -14.04
N ALA A 86 1.14 0.08 -13.86
CA ALA A 86 0.28 0.58 -14.93
C ALA A 86 0.42 2.10 -15.08
N ILE A 87 0.18 2.55 -16.30
CA ILE A 87 0.17 3.97 -16.66
C ILE A 87 -1.15 4.34 -17.32
N ARG A 88 -1.52 5.63 -17.18
CA ARG A 88 -2.72 6.21 -17.76
C ARG A 88 -2.51 6.54 -19.22
N PHE A 89 -3.50 6.21 -20.04
CA PHE A 89 -3.66 6.64 -21.42
C PHE A 89 -5.00 7.36 -21.54
N GLU A 90 -5.07 8.34 -22.41
CA GLU A 90 -6.32 9.02 -22.74
C GLU A 90 -6.58 8.84 -24.23
N ASP A 91 -7.83 8.47 -24.56
CA ASP A 91 -8.29 8.50 -25.93
C ASP A 91 -8.48 9.96 -26.37
N ARG A 92 -7.84 10.35 -27.48
CA ARG A 92 -7.87 11.73 -27.98
C ARG A 92 -9.26 12.18 -28.44
N ASN A 93 -10.12 11.25 -28.84
CA ASN A 93 -11.43 11.55 -29.40
C ASN A 93 -12.54 11.50 -28.35
N THR A 94 -12.48 10.51 -27.45
CA THR A 94 -13.53 10.30 -26.44
C THR A 94 -13.17 10.85 -25.07
N GLN A 95 -11.91 11.25 -24.86
CA GLN A 95 -11.34 11.59 -23.54
C GLN A 95 -11.51 10.47 -22.52
N GLU A 96 -11.72 9.23 -22.97
CA GLU A 96 -11.89 8.10 -22.08
C GLU A 96 -10.54 7.67 -21.49
N GLU A 97 -10.56 7.39 -20.19
CA GLU A 97 -9.39 7.00 -19.42
C GLU A 97 -9.13 5.50 -19.56
N PHE A 98 -7.93 5.15 -20.00
CA PHE A 98 -7.45 3.78 -20.12
C PHE A 98 -6.20 3.55 -19.29
N TRP A 99 -6.01 2.31 -18.85
CA TRP A 99 -4.84 1.89 -18.10
C TRP A 99 -4.24 0.62 -18.69
N GLY A 100 -2.92 0.55 -18.69
CA GLY A 100 -2.18 -0.61 -19.17
C GLY A 100 -0.80 -0.68 -18.53
N LEU A 101 -0.26 -1.90 -18.42
CA LEU A 101 1.06 -2.12 -17.85
C LEU A 101 2.14 -1.57 -18.78
N ILE A 102 3.15 -0.92 -18.20
CA ILE A 102 4.26 -0.30 -18.95
C ILE A 102 4.91 -1.31 -19.90
N HIS A 103 5.25 -2.51 -19.39
CA HIS A 103 5.96 -3.52 -20.17
C HIS A 103 5.15 -4.04 -21.37
N ARG A 104 3.81 -3.95 -21.35
CA ARG A 104 2.93 -4.37 -22.46
C ARG A 104 2.67 -3.27 -23.49
N ASN A 105 3.03 -2.03 -23.17
CA ASN A 105 2.71 -0.85 -23.98
C ASN A 105 3.97 -0.03 -24.35
N ARG A 106 5.16 -0.64 -24.29
CA ARG A 106 6.44 0.03 -24.62
C ARG A 106 6.48 0.56 -26.05
N ASP A 107 5.79 -0.13 -26.96
CA ASP A 107 5.62 0.24 -28.37
C ASP A 107 5.06 1.65 -28.55
N VAL A 108 4.12 2.05 -27.69
CA VAL A 108 3.44 3.35 -27.77
C VAL A 108 4.05 4.40 -26.85
N LEU A 109 4.97 4.02 -25.97
CA LEU A 109 5.65 4.94 -25.05
C LEU A 109 6.94 5.52 -25.63
N ASN A 110 7.55 4.81 -26.57
CA ASN A 110 8.78 5.24 -27.23
C ASN A 110 8.53 5.95 -28.58
N SER A 111 7.26 6.22 -28.92
CA SER A 111 6.80 6.89 -30.14
C SER A 111 6.37 8.32 -29.85
#